data_AF-A0A4Y1Z737-F1
#
_entry.id   AF-A0A4Y1Z737-F1
#
_cell.length_a   1.000
_cell.length_b   1.000
_cell.length_c   1.000
_cell.angle_alpha   90.00
_cell.angle_beta   90.00
_cell.angle_gamma   90.00
#
_symmetry.space_group_name_H-M   'P 1'
#
loop_
_entity.id
_entity.type
_entity.pdbx_description
1 polymer ?
#
loop_
_entity_poly.entity_id
_entity_poly.type
_entity_poly.pdbx_seq_one_letter_code
_entity_poly.pdbx_strand_id
1 'polypeptide(L)'
;MTALDHIYGGVSPIMAAVRNYEQALAQLEKNPADAKLQEQLLKRQQQMDAANAWDAEAAAKRILTRLGIQDFDTPANECSGGQKKRIALARALIQPADLLILDEPTNHLDNDIIDWLEEALDQYSGALLMVTHDRYFLNRVTKRILELDHGKLYSYDGNYELFLEKKAEREAHAASGEVKLQNQLRRELAWLRRGAKARSTKQKARVERVHQLQEHKGPEIKQSVDVALGSTRLGKKVIEAEQLSKHFNGRELFHEFNLLVTPGERLGIIGGNGSGKTTLLNILAKRLNPDSGTVAIGETVKIGYYTQEHAEMNEDLTVIDYIKEAAQVVRTDDGQQVTAEQMLERFLFSRPRQRTFIRKLSGGEHKRLYLLRILMTEPNVLFLDEPTNDLDTETLTVLEDYLLQFPGTVLAVSHDRYFLDRVVDRLIVFEGDGRIRRFEGNYSDYMDERKKEQAAAVKTKANKKELPIQKPAAKKKKLTYKEQQEWNGIEDRIASLEEQVEQLKKEIAQAGSDAGKVQELYKKQQETEAKLDQAMERWTELSLKVEEIEKSIRKRQKPLSRIFAFFHCRIRKG
;
A
#
# COMPACT_ATOMS: atom_id res chain seq x y z
N MET A 1 -10.78 -30.31 16.20
CA MET A 1 -11.58 -29.52 15.24
C MET A 1 -10.68 -29.21 14.07
N THR A 2 -11.03 -29.73 12.90
CA THR A 2 -10.32 -29.44 11.64
C THR A 2 -10.64 -28.03 11.14
N ALA A 3 -9.91 -27.53 10.14
CA ALA A 3 -10.23 -26.25 9.51
C ALA A 3 -11.68 -26.23 8.96
N LEU A 4 -12.13 -27.33 8.35
CA LEU A 4 -13.51 -27.49 7.88
C LEU A 4 -14.54 -27.47 9.03
N ASP A 5 -14.26 -28.16 10.15
CA ASP A 5 -15.13 -28.07 11.34
C ASP A 5 -15.29 -26.63 11.85
N HIS A 6 -14.21 -25.84 11.77
CA HIS A 6 -14.21 -24.46 12.22
C HIS A 6 -15.01 -23.55 11.28
N ILE A 7 -14.96 -23.79 9.97
CA ILE A 7 -15.68 -23.02 8.94
C ILE A 7 -17.18 -23.34 8.98
N TYR A 8 -17.52 -24.63 9.07
CA TYR A 8 -18.91 -25.08 9.08
C TYR A 8 -19.56 -25.10 10.47
N GLY A 9 -18.86 -24.67 11.52
CA GLY A 9 -19.41 -24.48 12.86
C GLY A 9 -20.39 -23.30 13.01
N GLY A 10 -20.88 -22.73 11.91
CA GLY A 10 -21.88 -21.67 11.90
C GLY A 10 -23.28 -22.15 12.26
N VAL A 11 -24.14 -21.23 12.70
CA VAL A 11 -25.52 -21.49 13.12
C VAL A 11 -26.46 -21.71 11.92
N SER A 12 -26.01 -21.39 10.70
CA SER A 12 -26.82 -21.54 9.50
C SER A 12 -27.16 -23.02 9.21
N PRO A 13 -28.42 -23.36 8.92
CA PRO A 13 -28.84 -24.73 8.63
C PRO A 13 -28.11 -25.33 7.42
N ILE A 14 -27.71 -24.49 6.45
CA ILE A 14 -26.91 -24.89 5.29
C ILE A 14 -25.51 -25.35 5.73
N MET A 15 -24.83 -24.58 6.59
CA MET A 15 -23.49 -24.91 7.06
C MET A 15 -23.47 -26.15 7.97
N ALA A 16 -24.53 -26.32 8.78
CA ALA A 16 -24.70 -27.53 9.59
C ALA A 16 -24.90 -28.79 8.72
N ALA A 17 -25.61 -28.68 7.59
CA ALA A 17 -25.76 -29.78 6.63
C ALA A 17 -24.41 -30.16 6.00
N VAL A 18 -23.62 -29.18 5.54
CA VAL A 18 -22.27 -29.41 4.97
C VAL A 18 -21.34 -30.07 5.98
N ARG A 19 -21.33 -29.58 7.23
CA ARG A 19 -20.50 -30.16 8.30
C ARG A 19 -20.82 -31.64 8.54
N ASN A 20 -22.11 -31.95 8.69
CA ASN A 20 -22.55 -33.31 8.99
C ASN A 20 -22.24 -34.27 7.84
N TYR A 21 -22.28 -33.78 6.60
CA TYR A 21 -21.90 -34.55 5.42
C TYR A 21 -20.39 -34.84 5.38
N GLU A 22 -19.54 -33.81 5.52
CA GLU A 22 -18.06 -33.97 5.52
C GLU A 22 -17.58 -34.86 6.67
N GLN A 23 -18.18 -34.76 7.86
CA GLN A 23 -17.84 -35.64 8.99
C GLN A 23 -18.22 -37.10 8.72
N ALA A 24 -19.37 -37.35 8.09
CA ALA A 24 -19.79 -38.70 7.72
C ALA A 24 -18.87 -39.29 6.63
N LEU A 25 -18.42 -38.46 5.68
CA LEU A 25 -17.47 -38.85 4.64
C LEU A 25 -16.11 -39.24 5.23
N ALA A 26 -15.54 -38.40 6.10
CA ALA A 26 -14.26 -38.67 6.77
C ALA A 26 -14.30 -39.92 7.68
N GLN A 27 -15.45 -40.23 8.28
CA GLN A 27 -15.64 -41.46 9.06
C GLN A 27 -15.73 -42.70 8.15
N LEU A 28 -16.38 -42.58 7.00
CA LEU A 28 -16.51 -43.65 6.02
C LEU A 28 -15.17 -43.95 5.32
N GLU A 29 -14.34 -42.95 5.05
CA GLU A 29 -12.97 -43.14 4.54
C GLU A 29 -12.10 -43.96 5.49
N LYS A 30 -12.29 -43.81 6.81
CA LYS A 30 -11.58 -44.60 7.83
C LYS A 30 -12.11 -46.02 7.95
N ASN A 31 -13.41 -46.25 7.71
CA ASN A 31 -14.07 -47.56 7.81
C ASN A 31 -15.05 -47.80 6.63
N PRO A 32 -14.55 -48.22 5.45
CA PRO A 32 -15.36 -48.29 4.23
C PRO A 32 -16.47 -49.36 4.23
N ALA A 33 -16.36 -50.37 5.09
CA ALA A 33 -17.22 -51.56 5.12
C ALA A 33 -18.41 -51.45 6.10
N ASP A 34 -18.54 -50.35 6.83
CA ASP A 34 -19.56 -50.21 7.86
C ASP A 34 -20.90 -49.73 7.27
N ALA A 35 -21.90 -50.62 7.22
CA ALA A 35 -23.21 -50.36 6.63
C ALA A 35 -23.97 -49.22 7.33
N LYS A 36 -23.70 -48.97 8.62
CA LYS A 36 -24.34 -47.87 9.36
C LYS A 36 -23.81 -46.50 8.93
N LEU A 37 -22.51 -46.39 8.61
CA LEU A 37 -21.91 -45.15 8.13
C LEU A 37 -22.37 -44.82 6.71
N GLN A 38 -22.57 -45.84 5.86
CA GLN A 38 -23.15 -45.69 4.53
C GLN A 38 -24.59 -45.16 4.59
N GLU A 39 -25.43 -45.70 5.49
CA GLU A 39 -26.81 -45.22 5.67
C GLU A 39 -26.85 -43.79 6.23
N GLN A 40 -25.92 -43.45 7.14
CA GLN A 40 -25.78 -42.09 7.66
C GLN A 40 -25.37 -41.11 6.56
N LEU A 41 -24.39 -41.46 5.71
CA LEU A 41 -23.98 -40.63 4.58
C LEU A 41 -25.14 -40.34 3.63
N LEU A 42 -25.94 -41.34 3.29
CA LEU A 42 -27.11 -41.19 2.42
C LEU A 42 -28.14 -40.21 3.00
N LYS A 43 -28.42 -40.30 4.32
CA LYS A 43 -29.31 -39.35 5.01
C LYS A 43 -28.73 -37.93 5.00
N ARG A 44 -27.41 -37.77 5.11
CA ARG A 44 -26.75 -36.45 5.04
C ARG A 44 -26.74 -35.87 3.62
N GLN A 45 -26.58 -36.70 2.58
CA GLN A 45 -26.73 -36.27 1.18
C GLN A 45 -28.13 -35.71 0.90
N GLN A 46 -29.17 -36.40 1.37
CA GLN A 46 -30.55 -35.90 1.23
C GLN A 46 -30.76 -34.55 1.94
N GLN A 47 -30.10 -34.33 3.08
CA GLN A 47 -30.12 -33.05 3.79
C GLN A 47 -29.37 -31.95 3.02
N MET A 48 -28.27 -32.29 2.35
CA MET A 48 -27.52 -31.38 1.47
C MET A 48 -28.35 -30.94 0.27
N ASP A 49 -29.03 -31.89 -0.39
CA ASP A 49 -29.92 -31.63 -1.53
C ASP A 49 -31.10 -30.74 -1.13
N ALA A 50 -31.76 -31.07 -0.01
CA ALA A 50 -32.91 -30.30 0.49
C ALA A 50 -32.55 -28.85 0.87
N ALA A 51 -31.30 -28.61 1.27
CA ALA A 51 -30.81 -27.30 1.67
C ALA A 51 -30.08 -26.53 0.54
N ASN A 52 -29.99 -27.10 -0.68
CA ASN A 52 -29.13 -26.60 -1.78
C ASN A 52 -27.70 -26.29 -1.31
N ALA A 53 -27.18 -27.11 -0.40
CA ALA A 53 -25.93 -26.84 0.30
C ALA A 53 -24.67 -27.15 -0.52
N TRP A 54 -24.82 -27.82 -1.67
CA TRP A 54 -23.73 -28.12 -2.60
C TRP A 54 -23.07 -26.87 -3.18
N ASP A 55 -23.85 -25.84 -3.50
CA ASP A 55 -23.31 -24.58 -4.02
C ASP A 55 -22.47 -23.85 -2.95
N ALA A 56 -22.92 -23.92 -1.70
CA ALA A 56 -22.22 -23.35 -0.54
C ALA A 56 -20.91 -24.10 -0.26
N GLU A 57 -20.91 -25.44 -0.36
CA GLU A 57 -19.69 -26.25 -0.22
C GLU A 57 -18.67 -25.95 -1.33
N ALA A 58 -19.12 -25.90 -2.59
CA ALA A 58 -18.27 -25.55 -3.72
C ALA A 58 -17.75 -24.11 -3.63
N ALA A 59 -18.56 -23.15 -3.16
CA ALA A 59 -18.12 -21.79 -2.87
C ALA A 59 -17.08 -21.76 -1.74
N ALA A 60 -17.30 -22.51 -0.66
CA ALA A 60 -16.36 -22.62 0.45
C ALA A 60 -15.00 -23.17 0.01
N LYS A 61 -14.97 -24.29 -0.73
CA LYS A 61 -13.74 -24.88 -1.25
C LYS A 61 -13.01 -23.93 -2.20
N ARG A 62 -13.74 -23.20 -3.06
CA ARG A 62 -13.15 -22.16 -3.94
C ARG A 62 -12.52 -21.02 -3.15
N ILE A 63 -13.21 -20.48 -2.14
CA ILE A 63 -12.71 -19.40 -1.28
C ILE A 63 -11.46 -19.83 -0.52
N LEU A 64 -11.48 -21.04 0.07
CA LEU A 64 -10.33 -21.57 0.81
C LEU A 64 -9.11 -21.79 -0.09
N THR A 65 -9.33 -22.34 -1.29
CA THR A 65 -8.27 -22.54 -2.28
C THR A 65 -7.65 -21.20 -2.68
N ARG A 66 -8.47 -20.16 -2.89
CA ARG A 66 -7.98 -18.81 -3.20
C ARG A 66 -7.23 -18.15 -2.05
N LEU A 67 -7.62 -18.42 -0.81
CA LEU A 67 -6.91 -17.99 0.40
C LEU A 67 -5.60 -18.77 0.66
N GLY A 68 -5.25 -19.71 -0.23
CA GLY A 68 -4.02 -20.50 -0.16
C GLY A 68 -4.07 -21.65 0.84
N ILE A 69 -5.27 -22.08 1.26
CA ILE A 69 -5.45 -23.25 2.12
C ILE A 69 -5.74 -24.45 1.23
N GLN A 70 -4.77 -25.36 1.12
CA GLN A 70 -4.87 -26.58 0.32
C GLN A 70 -5.21 -27.81 1.18
N ASP A 71 -4.77 -27.82 2.44
CA ASP A 71 -5.05 -28.89 3.40
C ASP A 71 -6.24 -28.51 4.28
N PHE A 72 -7.38 -29.14 4.04
CA PHE A 72 -8.64 -28.83 4.72
C PHE A 72 -8.83 -29.59 6.05
N ASP A 73 -8.06 -30.66 6.25
CA ASP A 73 -8.19 -31.58 7.38
C ASP A 73 -7.24 -31.29 8.55
N THR A 74 -6.32 -30.35 8.39
CA THR A 74 -5.34 -30.02 9.44
C THR A 74 -6.05 -29.52 10.71
N PRO A 75 -5.70 -30.01 11.90
CA PRO A 75 -6.25 -29.51 13.17
C PRO A 75 -5.93 -28.03 13.35
N ALA A 76 -6.92 -27.23 13.78
CA ALA A 76 -6.75 -25.78 13.97
C ALA A 76 -5.61 -25.41 14.94
N ASN A 77 -5.19 -26.31 15.82
CA ASN A 77 -4.10 -26.07 16.78
C ASN A 77 -2.70 -26.05 16.13
N GLU A 78 -2.53 -26.73 15.00
CA GLU A 78 -1.25 -26.82 14.26
C GLU A 78 -1.12 -25.71 13.21
N CYS A 79 -2.21 -25.00 12.91
CA CYS A 79 -2.20 -23.88 11.98
C CYS A 79 -1.42 -22.68 12.56
N SER A 80 -0.58 -22.07 11.72
CA SER A 80 0.06 -20.79 12.02
C SER A 80 -0.99 -19.70 12.28
N GLY A 81 -0.62 -18.64 13.02
CA GLY A 81 -1.53 -17.52 13.32
C GLY A 81 -2.16 -16.89 12.07
N GLY A 82 -1.39 -16.77 10.98
CA GLY A 82 -1.89 -16.30 9.68
C GLY A 82 -2.89 -17.26 9.03
N GLN A 83 -2.63 -18.58 9.08
CA GLN A 83 -3.59 -19.59 8.58
C GLN A 83 -4.90 -19.56 9.38
N LYS A 84 -4.83 -19.41 10.70
CA LYS A 84 -6.02 -19.26 11.56
C LYS A 84 -6.85 -18.03 11.17
N LYS A 85 -6.21 -16.89 10.93
CA LYS A 85 -6.87 -15.67 10.43
C LYS A 85 -7.51 -15.88 9.06
N ARG A 86 -6.82 -16.54 8.12
CA ARG A 86 -7.36 -16.87 6.79
C ARG A 86 -8.58 -17.79 6.88
N ILE A 87 -8.55 -18.80 7.74
CA ILE A 87 -9.71 -19.70 8.00
C ILE A 87 -10.88 -18.92 8.58
N ALA A 88 -10.62 -18.00 9.52
CA ALA A 88 -11.64 -17.15 10.10
C ALA A 88 -12.26 -16.19 9.07
N LEU A 89 -11.44 -15.59 8.21
CA LEU A 89 -11.88 -14.73 7.10
C LEU A 89 -12.73 -15.53 6.10
N ALA A 90 -12.26 -16.73 5.71
CA ALA A 90 -13.03 -17.63 4.84
C ALA A 90 -14.41 -17.90 5.43
N ARG A 91 -14.48 -18.25 6.71
CA ARG A 91 -15.73 -18.50 7.43
C ARG A 91 -16.65 -17.29 7.37
N ALA A 92 -16.12 -16.09 7.62
CA ALA A 92 -16.91 -14.87 7.62
C ALA A 92 -17.48 -14.53 6.22
N LEU A 93 -16.71 -14.79 5.15
CA LEU A 93 -17.14 -14.56 3.77
C LEU A 93 -18.13 -15.61 3.24
N ILE A 94 -18.03 -16.86 3.70
CA ILE A 94 -18.93 -17.95 3.28
C ILE A 94 -20.30 -17.82 3.97
N GLN A 95 -20.32 -17.35 5.22
CA GLN A 95 -21.55 -17.22 5.96
C GLN A 95 -22.37 -16.05 5.41
N PRO A 96 -23.63 -16.27 5.00
CA PRO A 96 -24.50 -15.18 4.61
C PRO A 96 -24.72 -14.28 5.82
N ALA A 97 -24.30 -13.03 5.72
CA ALA A 97 -24.48 -12.01 6.72
C ALA A 97 -25.04 -10.74 6.07
N ASP A 98 -25.88 -10.00 6.80
CA ASP A 98 -26.36 -8.69 6.37
C ASP A 98 -25.34 -7.58 6.71
N LEU A 99 -24.56 -7.79 7.77
CA LEU A 99 -23.48 -6.91 8.21
C LEU A 99 -22.22 -7.76 8.46
N LEU A 100 -21.17 -7.46 7.70
CA LEU A 100 -19.85 -8.05 7.87
C LEU A 100 -18.96 -7.07 8.64
N ILE A 101 -18.40 -7.52 9.77
CA ILE A 101 -17.45 -6.74 10.56
C ILE A 101 -16.07 -7.38 10.45
N LEU A 102 -15.09 -6.64 9.93
CA LEU A 102 -13.72 -7.10 9.75
C LEU A 102 -12.76 -6.20 10.54
N ASP A 103 -11.95 -6.81 11.40
CA ASP A 103 -10.91 -6.12 12.17
C ASP A 103 -9.54 -6.53 11.64
N GLU A 104 -8.81 -5.58 11.04
CA GLU A 104 -7.53 -5.73 10.35
C GLU A 104 -7.43 -6.98 9.46
N PRO A 105 -8.30 -7.11 8.43
CA PRO A 105 -8.37 -8.31 7.60
C PRO A 105 -7.13 -8.50 6.71
N THR A 106 -6.40 -7.43 6.39
CA THR A 106 -5.22 -7.44 5.51
C THR A 106 -3.96 -7.95 6.21
N ASN A 107 -3.92 -7.97 7.55
CA ASN A 107 -2.74 -8.36 8.30
C ASN A 107 -2.33 -9.82 8.04
N HIS A 108 -1.05 -10.02 7.70
CA HIS A 108 -0.45 -11.32 7.34
C HIS A 108 -1.06 -11.98 6.09
N LEU A 109 -1.75 -11.21 5.23
CA LEU A 109 -2.15 -11.65 3.91
C LEU A 109 -1.10 -11.29 2.87
N ASP A 110 -0.98 -12.14 1.86
CA ASP A 110 -0.11 -11.90 0.71
C ASP A 110 -0.79 -10.93 -0.26
N ASN A 111 0.00 -10.24 -1.08
CA ASN A 111 -0.52 -9.20 -1.98
C ASN A 111 -1.57 -9.74 -2.95
N ASP A 112 -1.39 -10.96 -3.45
CA ASP A 112 -2.35 -11.64 -4.33
C ASP A 112 -3.68 -11.94 -3.60
N ILE A 113 -3.62 -12.25 -2.31
CA ILE A 113 -4.80 -12.53 -1.49
C ILE A 113 -5.52 -11.22 -1.16
N ILE A 114 -4.77 -10.15 -0.88
CA ILE A 114 -5.34 -8.82 -0.63
C ILE A 114 -6.08 -8.32 -1.88
N ASP A 115 -5.49 -8.46 -3.07
CA ASP A 115 -6.16 -8.11 -4.35
C ASP A 115 -7.46 -8.88 -4.53
N TRP A 116 -7.43 -10.19 -4.27
CA TRP A 116 -8.64 -11.00 -4.34
C TRP A 116 -9.70 -10.58 -3.31
N LEU A 117 -9.27 -10.23 -2.09
CA LEU A 117 -10.17 -9.80 -1.03
C LEU A 117 -10.85 -8.46 -1.38
N GLU A 118 -10.12 -7.53 -2.01
CA GLU A 118 -10.69 -6.29 -2.54
C GLU A 118 -11.83 -6.58 -3.53
N GLU A 119 -11.58 -7.46 -4.51
CA GLU A 119 -12.59 -7.85 -5.50
C GLU A 119 -13.80 -8.55 -4.86
N ALA A 120 -13.55 -9.41 -3.86
CA ALA A 120 -14.61 -10.14 -3.16
C ALA A 120 -15.50 -9.22 -2.32
N LEU A 121 -14.91 -8.22 -1.65
CA LEU A 121 -15.66 -7.26 -0.84
C LEU A 121 -16.38 -6.21 -1.68
N ASP A 122 -15.86 -5.83 -2.86
CA ASP A 122 -16.55 -4.92 -3.77
C ASP A 122 -17.84 -5.55 -4.34
N GLN A 123 -17.85 -6.87 -4.54
CA GLN A 123 -19.03 -7.63 -4.98
C GLN A 123 -20.01 -7.97 -3.84
N TYR A 124 -19.65 -7.68 -2.59
CA TYR A 124 -20.48 -8.03 -1.44
C TYR A 124 -21.70 -7.11 -1.35
N SER A 125 -22.90 -7.70 -1.28
CA SER A 125 -24.17 -6.97 -1.30
C SER A 125 -24.63 -6.47 0.06
N GLY A 126 -24.01 -6.92 1.16
CA GLY A 126 -24.36 -6.52 2.52
C GLY A 126 -23.68 -5.23 2.98
N ALA A 127 -23.94 -4.82 4.22
CA ALA A 127 -23.20 -3.75 4.87
C ALA A 127 -21.82 -4.26 5.30
N LEU A 128 -20.78 -3.46 5.08
CA LEU A 128 -19.40 -3.76 5.49
C LEU A 128 -18.94 -2.70 6.50
N LEU A 129 -18.53 -3.14 7.68
CA LEU A 129 -17.81 -2.33 8.65
C LEU A 129 -16.41 -2.92 8.80
N MET A 130 -15.39 -2.10 8.61
CA MET A 130 -14.02 -2.59 8.65
C MET A 130 -13.11 -1.59 9.34
N VAL A 131 -12.16 -2.13 10.09
CA VAL A 131 -11.01 -1.42 10.65
C VAL A 131 -9.78 -1.93 9.92
N THR A 132 -9.04 -1.06 9.25
CA THR A 132 -7.74 -1.43 8.69
C THR A 132 -6.78 -0.24 8.62
N HIS A 133 -5.49 -0.53 8.70
CA HIS A 133 -4.42 0.43 8.41
C HIS A 133 -4.00 0.46 6.93
N ASP A 134 -4.47 -0.47 6.08
CA ASP A 134 -4.15 -0.48 4.65
C ASP A 134 -4.88 0.65 3.91
N ARG A 135 -4.11 1.66 3.50
CA ARG A 135 -4.60 2.89 2.87
C ARG A 135 -5.18 2.63 1.47
N TYR A 136 -4.59 1.73 0.69
CA TYR A 136 -5.12 1.39 -0.64
C TYR A 136 -6.40 0.59 -0.54
N PHE A 137 -6.46 -0.33 0.42
CA PHE A 137 -7.64 -1.13 0.68
C PHE A 137 -8.82 -0.26 1.11
N LEU A 138 -8.60 0.69 2.03
CA LEU A 138 -9.59 1.70 2.40
C LEU A 138 -10.04 2.52 1.19
N ASN A 139 -9.11 2.98 0.36
CA ASN A 139 -9.42 3.83 -0.78
C ASN A 139 -10.27 3.13 -1.85
N ARG A 140 -10.11 1.82 -2.04
CA ARG A 140 -10.82 1.04 -3.06
C ARG A 140 -12.17 0.51 -2.59
N VAL A 141 -12.23 -0.04 -1.38
CA VAL A 141 -13.41 -0.77 -0.91
C VAL A 141 -14.41 0.15 -0.20
N THR A 142 -13.92 1.16 0.53
CA THR A 142 -14.80 1.95 1.40
C THR A 142 -15.45 3.13 0.66
N LYS A 143 -16.72 3.38 0.97
CA LYS A 143 -17.51 4.52 0.46
C LYS A 143 -17.68 5.63 1.50
N ARG A 144 -17.36 5.32 2.75
CA ARG A 144 -17.51 6.19 3.91
C ARG A 144 -16.44 5.84 4.94
N ILE A 145 -15.76 6.84 5.47
CA ILE A 145 -14.73 6.71 6.50
C ILE A 145 -15.26 7.25 7.82
N LEU A 146 -15.03 6.49 8.90
CA LEU A 146 -15.30 6.91 10.27
C LEU A 146 -13.98 7.10 11.00
N GLU A 147 -13.68 8.32 11.44
CA GLU A 147 -12.49 8.66 12.22
C GLU A 147 -12.86 8.78 13.70
N LEU A 148 -12.16 8.04 14.55
CA LEU A 148 -12.26 8.18 16.00
C LEU A 148 -11.07 8.99 16.51
N ASP A 149 -11.32 10.22 16.95
CA ASP A 149 -10.28 11.16 17.37
C ASP A 149 -10.67 11.81 18.70
N HIS A 150 -9.81 11.67 19.72
CA HIS A 150 -10.03 12.13 21.10
C HIS A 150 -11.42 11.78 21.69
N GLY A 151 -11.94 10.59 21.39
CA GLY A 151 -13.25 10.13 21.85
C GLY A 151 -14.44 10.74 21.12
N LYS A 152 -14.21 11.47 20.02
CA LYS A 152 -15.24 11.97 19.11
C LYS A 152 -15.18 11.18 17.81
N LEU A 153 -16.35 10.81 17.30
CA LEU A 153 -16.48 10.12 16.02
C LEU A 153 -16.82 11.15 14.93
N TYR A 154 -15.99 11.21 13.90
CA TYR A 154 -16.19 12.02 12.72
C TYR A 154 -16.51 11.11 11.54
N SER A 155 -17.45 11.53 10.70
CA SER A 155 -17.89 10.76 9.55
C SER A 155 -17.62 11.54 8.28
N TYR A 156 -17.00 10.89 7.31
CA TYR A 156 -16.68 11.46 6.02
C TYR A 156 -17.26 10.58 4.92
N ASP A 157 -18.11 11.15 4.09
CA ASP A 157 -18.60 10.49 2.87
C ASP A 157 -17.53 10.63 1.79
N GLY A 158 -17.03 9.50 1.30
CA GLY A 158 -15.93 9.39 0.35
C GLY A 158 -14.92 8.29 0.69
N ASN A 159 -13.92 8.20 -0.18
CA ASN A 159 -12.78 7.30 -0.04
C ASN A 159 -11.71 7.87 0.92
N TYR A 160 -10.61 7.13 1.10
CA TYR A 160 -9.54 7.51 2.03
C TYR A 160 -8.83 8.81 1.65
N GLU A 161 -8.61 9.06 0.35
CA GLU A 161 -7.99 10.31 -0.12
C GLU A 161 -8.83 11.55 0.22
N LEU A 162 -10.14 11.49 -0.03
CA LEU A 162 -11.05 12.59 0.30
C LEU A 162 -11.14 12.81 1.83
N PHE A 163 -11.05 11.73 2.61
CA PHE A 163 -10.94 11.82 4.06
C PHE A 163 -9.70 12.62 4.48
N LEU A 164 -8.53 12.33 3.91
CA LEU A 164 -7.29 13.06 4.23
C LEU A 164 -7.40 14.55 3.91
N GLU A 165 -7.98 14.90 2.77
CA GLU A 165 -8.22 16.29 2.38
C GLU A 165 -9.16 17.01 3.38
N LYS A 166 -10.33 16.43 3.65
CA LYS A 166 -11.30 16.99 4.62
C LYS A 166 -10.74 17.06 6.04
N LYS A 167 -9.90 16.09 6.43
CA LYS A 167 -9.20 16.11 7.73
C LYS A 167 -8.21 17.26 7.79
N ALA A 168 -7.41 17.47 6.74
CA ALA A 168 -6.46 18.59 6.67
C ALA A 168 -7.18 19.95 6.74
N GLU A 169 -8.31 20.11 6.02
CA GLU A 169 -9.15 21.30 6.12
C GLU A 169 -9.67 21.51 7.56
N ARG A 170 -10.18 20.45 8.20
CA ARG A 170 -10.65 20.48 9.60
C ARG A 170 -9.54 20.92 10.55
N GLU A 171 -8.34 20.35 10.42
CA GLU A 171 -7.19 20.68 11.25
C GLU A 171 -6.71 22.12 11.01
N ALA A 172 -6.68 22.58 9.76
CA ALA A 172 -6.35 23.96 9.42
C ALA A 172 -7.37 24.96 9.99
N HIS A 173 -8.66 24.64 9.91
CA HIS A 173 -9.72 25.43 10.53
C HIS A 173 -9.59 25.46 12.05
N ALA A 174 -9.33 24.32 12.69
CA ALA A 174 -9.12 24.22 14.13
C ALA A 174 -7.89 25.03 14.59
N ALA A 175 -6.76 24.92 13.88
CA ALA A 175 -5.55 25.69 14.15
C ALA A 175 -5.79 27.21 14.00
N SER A 176 -6.50 27.63 12.95
CA SER A 176 -6.85 29.04 12.75
C SER A 176 -7.78 29.57 13.87
N GLY A 177 -8.69 28.72 14.36
CA GLY A 177 -9.57 29.01 15.50
C GLY A 177 -8.79 29.19 16.79
N GLU A 178 -7.82 28.30 17.05
CA GLU A 178 -6.95 28.36 18.22
C GLU A 178 -6.07 29.61 18.22
N VAL A 179 -5.49 29.98 17.07
CA VAL A 179 -4.72 31.24 16.95
C VAL A 179 -5.59 32.46 17.28
N LYS A 180 -6.86 32.48 16.83
CA LYS A 180 -7.81 33.55 17.18
C LYS A 180 -8.13 33.54 18.68
N LEU A 181 -8.34 32.36 19.26
CA LEU A 181 -8.62 32.15 20.68
C LEU A 181 -7.46 32.63 21.56
N GLN A 182 -6.22 32.25 21.24
CA GLN A 182 -5.01 32.67 21.95
C GLN A 182 -4.79 34.18 21.87
N ASN A 183 -5.03 34.78 20.69
CA ASN A 183 -4.96 36.24 20.54
C ASN A 183 -6.03 36.95 21.38
N GLN A 184 -7.25 36.41 21.44
CA GLN A 184 -8.32 36.91 22.30
C GLN A 184 -7.94 36.78 23.78
N LEU A 185 -7.42 35.62 24.20
CA LEU A 185 -6.96 35.36 25.56
C LEU A 185 -5.84 36.34 25.96
N ARG A 186 -4.87 36.57 25.07
CA ARG A 186 -3.76 37.53 25.29
C ARG A 186 -4.29 38.95 25.52
N ARG A 187 -5.29 39.38 24.75
CA ARG A 187 -5.93 40.70 24.91
C ARG A 187 -6.68 40.81 26.24
N GLU A 188 -7.43 39.79 26.62
CA GLU A 188 -8.20 39.77 27.86
C GLU A 188 -7.28 39.68 29.10
N LEU A 189 -6.19 38.90 29.05
CA LEU A 189 -5.16 38.86 30.10
C LEU A 189 -4.44 40.20 30.26
N ALA A 190 -4.15 40.90 29.16
CA ALA A 190 -3.58 42.23 29.23
C ALA A 190 -4.55 43.25 29.87
N TRP A 191 -5.86 43.09 29.66
CA TRP A 191 -6.89 43.90 30.33
C TRP A 191 -6.95 43.60 31.84
N LEU A 192 -6.89 42.34 32.26
CA LEU A 192 -6.82 41.95 33.67
C LEU A 192 -5.56 42.50 34.37
N ARG A 193 -4.39 42.41 33.72
CA ARG A 193 -3.11 42.93 34.24
C ARG A 193 -3.11 44.45 34.43
N ARG A 194 -3.91 45.20 33.67
CA ARG A 194 -4.05 46.67 33.81
C ARG A 194 -4.90 47.10 35.02
N GLY A 195 -5.29 46.18 35.90
CA GLY A 195 -5.87 46.51 37.21
C GLY A 195 -7.38 46.73 37.20
N ALA A 196 -8.13 46.05 36.31
CA ALA A 196 -9.57 46.08 36.32
C ALA A 196 -10.12 45.46 37.63
N LYS A 197 -10.58 46.29 38.58
CA LYS A 197 -11.27 45.84 39.79
C LYS A 197 -12.67 45.35 39.42
N ALA A 198 -12.95 44.06 39.59
CA ALA A 198 -14.23 43.41 39.25
C ALA A 198 -15.38 43.87 40.19
N ARG A 199 -15.84 45.12 40.02
CA ARG A 199 -16.87 45.73 40.87
C ARG A 199 -18.28 45.63 40.30
N SER A 200 -18.45 45.41 38.99
CA SER A 200 -19.77 45.26 38.34
C SER A 200 -20.06 43.84 37.85
N THR A 201 -21.34 43.47 37.75
CA THR A 201 -21.83 42.17 37.21
C THR A 201 -21.29 41.86 35.81
N LYS A 202 -21.18 42.88 34.95
CA LYS A 202 -20.62 42.75 33.60
C LYS A 202 -19.11 42.49 33.58
N GLN A 203 -18.38 42.98 34.59
CA GLN A 203 -16.95 42.70 34.76
C GLN A 203 -16.70 41.32 35.37
N LYS A 204 -17.53 40.85 36.31
CA LYS A 204 -17.47 39.47 36.83
C LYS A 204 -17.67 38.43 35.73
N ALA A 205 -18.72 38.59 34.91
CA ALA A 205 -18.98 37.71 33.76
C ALA A 205 -17.89 37.76 32.66
N ARG A 206 -17.04 38.80 32.67
CA ARG A 206 -15.89 38.89 31.75
C ARG A 206 -14.66 38.18 32.32
N VAL A 207 -14.38 38.33 33.62
CA VAL A 207 -13.33 37.59 34.33
C VAL A 207 -13.59 36.08 34.26
N GLU A 208 -14.84 35.67 34.46
CA GLU A 208 -15.26 34.27 34.43
C GLU A 208 -15.11 33.65 33.03
N ARG A 209 -15.40 34.42 31.97
CA ARG A 209 -15.09 34.01 30.59
C ARG A 209 -13.58 33.84 30.35
N VAL A 210 -12.73 34.65 30.97
CA VAL A 210 -11.28 34.47 30.84
C VAL A 210 -10.84 33.18 31.53
N HIS A 211 -11.37 32.86 32.70
CA HIS A 211 -11.08 31.58 33.37
C HIS A 211 -11.55 30.38 32.54
N GLN A 212 -12.76 30.43 31.98
CA GLN A 212 -13.26 29.39 31.06
C GLN A 212 -12.40 29.25 29.80
N LEU A 213 -11.91 30.36 29.24
CA LEU A 213 -10.99 30.36 28.09
C LEU A 213 -9.60 29.80 28.44
N GLN A 214 -9.18 29.84 29.72
CA GLN A 214 -7.93 29.23 30.19
C GLN A 214 -8.07 27.72 30.44
N GLU A 215 -9.26 27.26 30.83
CA GLU A 215 -9.53 25.84 31.05
C GLU A 215 -9.72 25.07 29.73
N HIS A 216 -10.06 25.77 28.65
CA HIS A 216 -10.07 25.20 27.32
C HIS A 216 -8.65 24.78 26.89
N LYS A 217 -8.40 23.47 26.91
CA LYS A 217 -7.26 22.88 26.20
C LYS A 217 -7.59 22.85 24.70
N GLY A 218 -6.93 23.72 23.93
CA GLY A 218 -6.96 23.66 22.48
C GLY A 218 -6.35 22.36 21.95
N PRO A 219 -6.59 22.01 20.67
CA PRO A 219 -5.92 20.87 20.05
C PRO A 219 -4.40 21.06 20.13
N GLU A 220 -3.67 19.99 20.49
CA GLU A 220 -2.20 20.04 20.47
C GLU A 220 -1.76 20.31 19.03
N ILE A 221 -1.04 21.42 18.83
CA ILE A 221 -0.44 21.73 17.53
C ILE A 221 0.62 20.67 17.30
N LYS A 222 0.34 19.70 16.41
CA LYS A 222 1.34 18.76 15.89
C LYS A 222 2.39 19.56 15.12
N GLN A 223 3.42 20.06 15.81
CA GLN A 223 4.59 20.61 15.13
C GLN A 223 5.40 19.42 14.60
N SER A 224 5.41 19.26 13.27
CA SER A 224 6.32 18.34 12.60
C SER A 224 7.74 18.90 12.74
N VAL A 225 8.50 18.31 13.66
CA VAL A 225 9.92 18.64 13.82
C VAL A 225 10.69 17.86 12.75
N ASP A 226 10.88 18.48 11.60
CA ASP A 226 11.72 17.96 10.51
C ASP A 226 13.19 18.12 10.90
N VAL A 227 13.78 17.05 11.44
CA VAL A 227 15.22 16.96 11.69
C VAL A 227 15.75 15.69 11.02
N ALA A 228 16.57 15.84 9.99
CA ALA A 228 17.18 14.72 9.28
C ALA A 228 18.27 14.09 10.15
N LEU A 229 18.08 12.87 10.68
CA LEU A 229 19.12 12.22 11.47
C LEU A 229 20.33 11.88 10.61
N GLY A 230 21.52 12.11 11.17
CA GLY A 230 22.74 11.81 10.45
C GLY A 230 23.00 10.32 10.39
N SER A 231 23.60 9.87 9.29
CA SER A 231 24.07 8.50 9.16
C SER A 231 25.59 8.46 9.17
N THR A 232 26.16 7.32 9.59
CA THR A 232 27.59 7.10 9.47
C THR A 232 27.97 6.87 8.00
N ARG A 233 29.03 7.53 7.51
CA ARG A 233 29.47 7.45 6.11
C ARG A 233 29.62 6.00 5.64
N LEU A 234 29.01 5.69 4.51
CA LEU A 234 29.04 4.36 3.89
C LEU A 234 30.11 4.29 2.79
N GLY A 235 30.95 3.25 2.81
CA GLY A 235 31.90 2.96 1.73
C GLY A 235 31.22 2.49 0.44
N LYS A 236 31.99 2.40 -0.66
CA LYS A 236 31.45 2.02 -1.99
C LYS A 236 30.85 0.61 -2.06
N LYS A 237 31.28 -0.30 -1.18
CA LYS A 237 30.78 -1.68 -1.11
C LYS A 237 29.95 -1.84 0.16
N VAL A 238 28.67 -2.18 0.01
CA VAL A 238 27.74 -2.36 1.13
C VAL A 238 27.57 -3.84 1.43
N ILE A 239 26.80 -4.55 0.61
CA ILE A 239 26.57 -5.98 0.73
C ILE A 239 26.71 -6.60 -0.66
N GLU A 240 27.47 -7.67 -0.75
CA GLU A 240 27.61 -8.48 -1.95
C GLU A 240 27.34 -9.94 -1.60
N ALA A 241 26.36 -10.52 -2.28
CA ALA A 241 25.93 -11.88 -2.14
C ALA A 241 26.12 -12.58 -3.49
N GLU A 242 26.87 -13.68 -3.48
CA GLU A 242 27.21 -14.44 -4.69
C GLU A 242 26.69 -15.87 -4.57
N GLN A 243 25.96 -16.31 -5.60
CA GLN A 243 25.46 -17.68 -5.77
C GLN A 243 24.78 -18.25 -4.52
N LEU A 244 24.01 -17.44 -3.81
CA LEU A 244 23.33 -17.87 -2.60
C LEU A 244 22.26 -18.91 -2.93
N SER A 245 22.29 -20.03 -2.23
CA SER A 245 21.19 -21.00 -2.25
C SER A 245 20.80 -21.41 -0.83
N LYS A 246 19.49 -21.63 -0.63
CA LYS A 246 18.95 -22.05 0.65
C LYS A 246 17.77 -22.99 0.50
N HIS A 247 17.79 -24.06 1.29
CA HIS A 247 16.72 -25.03 1.43
C HIS A 247 16.22 -25.02 2.88
N PHE A 248 14.92 -25.20 3.04
CA PHE A 248 14.30 -25.35 4.35
C PHE A 248 13.28 -26.49 4.30
N ASN A 249 13.45 -27.50 5.16
CA ASN A 249 12.58 -28.67 5.24
C ASN A 249 12.31 -29.36 3.87
N GLY A 250 13.34 -29.46 3.02
CA GLY A 250 13.23 -30.08 1.69
C GLY A 250 12.61 -29.19 0.60
N ARG A 251 12.17 -27.97 0.93
CA ARG A 251 11.73 -26.96 -0.04
C ARG A 251 12.88 -26.01 -0.37
N GLU A 252 13.15 -25.82 -1.65
CA GLU A 252 14.10 -24.81 -2.14
C GLU A 252 13.47 -23.41 -2.05
N LEU A 253 14.13 -22.49 -1.33
CA LEU A 253 13.65 -21.12 -1.16
C LEU A 253 14.19 -20.22 -2.29
N PHE A 254 15.48 -20.37 -2.60
CA PHE A 254 16.15 -19.67 -3.71
C PHE A 254 17.42 -20.42 -4.13
N HIS A 255 17.76 -20.31 -5.42
CA HIS A 255 18.88 -20.99 -6.06
C HIS A 255 19.78 -19.99 -6.80
N GLU A 256 21.11 -20.10 -6.60
CA GLU A 256 22.13 -19.28 -7.28
C GLU A 256 21.80 -17.77 -7.33
N PHE A 257 21.26 -17.26 -6.22
CA PHE A 257 20.86 -15.87 -6.13
C PHE A 257 22.07 -14.96 -5.90
N ASN A 258 22.25 -14.00 -6.80
CA ASN A 258 23.26 -12.96 -6.66
C ASN A 258 22.58 -11.66 -6.22
N LEU A 259 23.22 -10.84 -5.39
CA LEU A 259 22.73 -9.52 -5.02
C LEU A 259 23.91 -8.60 -4.71
N LEU A 260 23.96 -7.46 -5.39
CA LEU A 260 24.89 -6.40 -5.07
C LEU A 260 24.09 -5.20 -4.58
N VAL A 261 24.34 -4.79 -3.35
CA VAL A 261 23.72 -3.63 -2.72
C VAL A 261 24.72 -2.47 -2.72
N THR A 262 24.27 -1.34 -3.24
CA THR A 262 25.05 -0.11 -3.36
C THR A 262 24.64 0.93 -2.33
N PRO A 263 25.50 1.94 -2.04
CA PRO A 263 25.18 3.00 -1.10
C PRO A 263 23.97 3.83 -1.52
N GLY A 264 23.05 4.07 -0.58
CA GLY A 264 21.83 4.85 -0.82
C GLY A 264 20.74 4.08 -1.57
N GLU A 265 20.95 2.79 -1.85
CA GLU A 265 19.96 1.97 -2.54
C GLU A 265 18.78 1.62 -1.62
N ARG A 266 17.57 1.70 -2.16
CA ARG A 266 16.32 1.34 -1.49
C ARG A 266 15.69 0.13 -2.17
N LEU A 267 15.81 -1.01 -1.52
CA LEU A 267 15.38 -2.31 -2.01
C LEU A 267 14.15 -2.79 -1.25
N GLY A 268 13.08 -3.10 -1.98
CA GLY A 268 11.90 -3.75 -1.45
C GLY A 268 11.90 -5.23 -1.80
N ILE A 269 11.52 -6.07 -0.86
CA ILE A 269 11.41 -7.52 -1.07
C ILE A 269 9.95 -7.92 -0.91
N ILE A 270 9.37 -8.48 -1.97
CA ILE A 270 7.98 -8.94 -2.00
C ILE A 270 7.88 -10.41 -2.42
N GLY A 271 6.78 -11.06 -2.07
CA GLY A 271 6.51 -12.45 -2.42
C GLY A 271 5.52 -13.09 -1.45
N GLY A 272 5.08 -14.32 -1.75
CA GLY A 272 4.15 -15.03 -0.88
C GLY A 272 4.73 -15.38 0.50
N ASN A 273 3.85 -15.68 1.45
CA ASN A 273 4.24 -16.13 2.78
C ASN A 273 4.97 -17.47 2.71
N GLY A 274 6.07 -17.56 3.46
CA GLY A 274 6.95 -18.74 3.42
C GLY A 274 7.82 -18.84 2.16
N SER A 275 7.95 -17.78 1.35
CA SER A 275 8.86 -17.76 0.19
C SER A 275 10.34 -17.60 0.56
N GLY A 276 10.67 -17.33 1.83
CA GLY A 276 12.04 -17.17 2.30
C GLY A 276 12.54 -15.71 2.42
N LYS A 277 11.64 -14.70 2.40
CA LYS A 277 11.99 -13.27 2.54
C LYS A 277 12.81 -12.97 3.80
N THR A 278 12.27 -13.33 4.97
CA THR A 278 12.94 -13.24 6.28
C THR A 278 14.23 -14.06 6.32
N THR A 279 14.24 -15.23 5.67
CA THR A 279 15.44 -16.08 5.58
C THR A 279 16.56 -15.39 4.80
N LEU A 280 16.23 -14.71 3.69
CA LEU A 280 17.18 -13.92 2.92
C LEU A 280 17.73 -12.76 3.76
N LEU A 281 16.89 -11.98 4.45
CA LEU A 281 17.36 -10.90 5.32
C LEU A 281 18.29 -11.41 6.42
N ASN A 282 17.97 -12.54 7.05
CA ASN A 282 18.82 -13.16 8.06
C ASN A 282 20.18 -13.61 7.51
N ILE A 283 20.22 -14.12 6.27
CA ILE A 283 21.47 -14.50 5.59
C ILE A 283 22.30 -13.25 5.26
N LEU A 284 21.68 -12.20 4.72
CA LEU A 284 22.35 -10.93 4.44
C LEU A 284 22.87 -10.25 5.72
N ALA A 285 22.19 -10.45 6.85
CA ALA A 285 22.61 -9.96 8.16
C ALA A 285 23.65 -10.84 8.86
N LYS A 286 24.12 -11.93 8.22
CA LYS A 286 24.99 -12.98 8.79
C LYS A 286 24.45 -13.61 10.08
N ARG A 287 23.12 -13.61 10.27
CA ARG A 287 22.45 -14.31 11.38
C ARG A 287 22.16 -15.77 11.06
N LEU A 288 22.09 -16.10 9.77
CA LEU A 288 21.91 -17.46 9.28
C LEU A 288 22.92 -17.76 8.18
N ASN A 289 23.46 -18.97 8.17
CA ASN A 289 24.37 -19.40 7.12
C ASN A 289 23.59 -19.87 5.87
N PRO A 290 24.00 -19.46 4.66
CA PRO A 290 23.48 -20.05 3.43
C PRO A 290 23.95 -21.50 3.28
N ASP A 291 23.26 -22.30 2.47
CA ASP A 291 23.71 -23.68 2.20
C ASP A 291 24.83 -23.70 1.15
N SER A 292 24.81 -22.73 0.23
CA SER A 292 25.88 -22.47 -0.74
C SER A 292 25.93 -20.98 -1.08
N GLY A 293 27.06 -20.54 -1.64
CA GLY A 293 27.34 -19.13 -1.94
C GLY A 293 28.03 -18.39 -0.80
N THR A 294 28.30 -17.10 -0.99
CA THR A 294 28.98 -16.26 0.00
C THR A 294 28.31 -14.90 0.19
N VAL A 295 28.42 -14.34 1.39
CA VAL A 295 27.95 -12.99 1.72
C VAL A 295 29.12 -12.17 2.26
N ALA A 296 29.55 -11.16 1.49
CA ALA A 296 30.53 -10.17 1.88
C ALA A 296 29.82 -8.87 2.32
N ILE A 297 30.19 -8.36 3.49
CA ILE A 297 29.70 -7.09 4.03
C ILE A 297 30.88 -6.13 4.09
N GLY A 298 30.70 -4.88 3.66
CA GLY A 298 31.73 -3.85 3.72
C GLY A 298 32.13 -3.49 5.16
N GLU A 299 33.39 -3.09 5.36
CA GLU A 299 33.95 -2.82 6.70
C GLU A 299 33.25 -1.66 7.43
N THR A 300 32.74 -0.67 6.69
CA THR A 300 32.05 0.49 7.25
C THR A 300 30.58 0.25 7.55
N VAL A 301 30.04 -0.94 7.25
CA VAL A 301 28.60 -1.22 7.35
C VAL A 301 28.18 -1.47 8.79
N LYS A 302 27.18 -0.71 9.24
CA LYS A 302 26.46 -0.87 10.50
C LYS A 302 25.00 -1.19 10.17
N ILE A 303 24.64 -2.47 10.32
CA ILE A 303 23.28 -2.95 10.04
C ILE A 303 22.39 -2.72 11.27
N GLY A 304 21.37 -1.90 11.12
CA GLY A 304 20.21 -1.88 12.00
C GLY A 304 19.18 -2.86 11.48
N TYR A 305 18.83 -3.89 12.25
CA TYR A 305 17.88 -4.91 11.81
C TYR A 305 16.63 -4.94 12.70
N TYR A 306 15.51 -4.50 12.14
CA TYR A 306 14.17 -4.67 12.69
C TYR A 306 13.60 -6.03 12.28
N THR A 307 13.47 -6.95 13.23
CA THR A 307 12.89 -8.27 13.02
C THR A 307 11.41 -8.32 13.38
N GLN A 308 10.68 -9.22 12.73
CA GLN A 308 9.29 -9.53 13.06
C GLN A 308 9.15 -10.11 14.49
N GLU A 309 10.11 -10.93 14.92
CA GLU A 309 10.18 -11.44 16.29
C GLU A 309 10.64 -10.33 17.25
N HIS A 310 9.89 -10.15 18.34
CA HIS A 310 10.16 -9.09 19.31
C HIS A 310 11.49 -9.40 20.00
N ALA A 311 12.43 -8.45 19.95
CA ALA A 311 13.55 -8.50 20.87
C ALA A 311 12.99 -8.31 22.29
N GLU A 312 13.33 -9.21 23.21
CA GLU A 312 12.92 -9.09 24.61
C GLU A 312 13.32 -7.71 25.14
N MET A 313 12.32 -6.90 25.47
CA MET A 313 12.53 -5.60 26.10
C MET A 313 12.51 -5.78 27.61
N ASN A 314 13.38 -5.06 28.31
CA ASN A 314 13.28 -4.98 29.76
C ASN A 314 12.04 -4.14 30.13
N GLU A 315 10.97 -4.83 30.51
CA GLU A 315 9.67 -4.25 30.80
C GLU A 315 9.64 -3.34 32.05
N ASP A 316 10.66 -3.46 32.90
CA ASP A 316 10.81 -2.66 34.13
C ASP A 316 11.44 -1.28 33.88
N LEU A 317 11.98 -1.04 32.68
CA LEU A 317 12.50 0.27 32.30
C LEU A 317 11.38 1.21 31.89
N THR A 318 11.63 2.51 32.04
CA THR A 318 10.80 3.54 31.42
C THR A 318 11.14 3.69 29.94
N VAL A 319 10.19 4.19 29.15
CA VAL A 319 10.40 4.42 27.70
C VAL A 319 11.65 5.24 27.42
N ILE A 320 11.87 6.31 28.19
CA ILE A 320 13.02 7.19 28.02
C ILE A 320 14.34 6.50 28.43
N ASP A 321 14.33 5.73 29.52
CA ASP A 321 15.55 5.06 29.99
C ASP A 321 15.99 3.98 29.01
N TYR A 322 15.03 3.23 28.44
CA TYR A 322 15.29 2.21 27.43
C TYR A 322 15.95 2.76 26.16
N ILE A 323 15.59 3.97 25.72
CA ILE A 323 16.23 4.63 24.58
C ILE A 323 17.59 5.21 24.98
N LYS A 324 17.69 5.79 26.19
CA LYS A 324 18.96 6.33 26.71
C LYS A 324 20.04 5.26 26.90
N GLU A 325 19.67 4.01 27.16
CA GLU A 325 20.60 2.88 27.15
C GLU A 325 21.28 2.67 25.79
N ALA A 326 20.56 2.90 24.69
CA ALA A 326 21.11 2.74 23.35
C ALA A 326 21.97 3.95 22.95
N ALA A 327 21.43 5.16 23.06
CA ALA A 327 22.18 6.40 22.88
C ALA A 327 21.48 7.57 23.59
N GLN A 328 22.26 8.45 24.21
CA GLN A 328 21.73 9.65 24.86
C GLN A 328 21.49 10.81 23.86
N VAL A 329 22.33 10.90 22.84
CA VAL A 329 22.31 11.94 21.81
C VAL A 329 22.71 11.33 20.47
N VAL A 330 21.98 11.66 19.42
CA VAL A 330 22.29 11.31 18.03
C VAL A 330 22.72 12.57 17.29
N ARG A 331 23.68 12.45 16.37
CA ARG A 331 24.12 13.59 15.55
C ARG A 331 23.38 13.62 14.22
N THR A 332 22.79 14.76 13.91
CA THR A 332 22.24 15.13 12.59
C THR A 332 23.38 15.27 11.58
N ASP A 333 23.12 15.11 10.27
CA ASP A 333 24.12 15.34 9.21
C ASP A 333 24.70 16.77 9.26
N ASP A 334 23.91 17.75 9.72
CA ASP A 334 24.32 19.14 9.92
C ASP A 334 25.16 19.37 11.20
N GLY A 335 25.48 18.31 11.95
CA GLY A 335 26.21 18.38 13.22
C GLY A 335 25.37 18.85 14.42
N GLN A 336 24.05 19.03 14.24
CA GLN A 336 23.12 19.28 15.34
C GLN A 336 22.96 18.01 16.20
N GLN A 337 22.71 18.20 17.49
CA GLN A 337 22.51 17.11 18.46
C GLN A 337 21.02 16.93 18.70
N VAL A 338 20.48 15.77 18.31
CA VAL A 338 19.12 15.38 18.63
C VAL A 338 19.13 14.55 19.90
N THR A 339 18.35 14.97 20.90
CA THR A 339 18.24 14.23 22.16
C THR A 339 17.28 13.06 22.03
N ALA A 340 17.47 12.03 22.84
CA ALA A 340 16.54 10.90 22.97
C ALA A 340 15.07 11.35 23.19
N GLU A 341 14.86 12.45 23.91
CA GLU A 341 13.54 13.01 24.18
C GLU A 341 12.86 13.59 22.93
N GLN A 342 13.61 14.31 22.10
CA GLN A 342 13.10 14.86 20.83
C GLN A 342 12.77 13.73 19.84
N MET A 343 13.60 12.69 19.82
CA MET A 343 13.38 11.48 19.02
C MET A 343 12.10 10.74 19.44
N LEU A 344 11.87 10.62 20.75
CA LEU A 344 10.63 10.06 21.28
C LEU A 344 9.39 10.89 20.91
N GLU A 345 9.48 12.22 20.98
CA GLU A 345 8.38 13.11 20.55
C GLU A 345 8.04 12.94 19.06
N ARG A 346 9.05 12.78 18.19
CA ARG A 346 8.84 12.52 16.75
C ARG A 346 8.07 11.22 16.50
N PHE A 347 8.34 10.17 17.28
CA PHE A 347 7.64 8.90 17.22
C PHE A 347 6.34 8.87 18.05
N LEU A 348 5.73 10.04 18.28
CA LEU A 348 4.43 10.22 18.94
C LEU A 348 4.41 9.81 20.43
N PHE A 349 5.58 9.76 21.09
CA PHE A 349 5.66 9.62 22.55
C PHE A 349 5.70 11.00 23.20
N SER A 350 4.53 11.48 23.63
CA SER A 350 4.42 12.73 24.38
C SER A 350 5.21 12.69 25.70
N ARG A 351 5.64 13.86 26.19
CA ARG A 351 6.46 13.99 27.42
C ARG A 351 5.96 13.18 28.62
N PRO A 352 4.64 13.12 28.93
CA PRO A 352 4.15 12.28 30.02
C PRO A 352 4.34 10.79 29.76
N ARG A 353 4.17 10.34 28.50
CA ARG A 353 4.31 8.94 28.10
C ARG A 353 5.77 8.47 28.10
N GLN A 354 6.73 9.37 27.90
CA GLN A 354 8.15 9.02 27.99
C GLN A 354 8.56 8.49 29.38
N ARG A 355 7.81 8.85 30.43
CA ARG A 355 8.05 8.39 31.81
C ARG A 355 7.25 7.15 32.20
N THR A 356 6.43 6.60 31.30
CA THR A 356 5.69 5.37 31.60
C THR A 356 6.61 4.14 31.49
N PHE A 357 6.27 3.10 32.22
CA PHE A 357 6.96 1.80 32.13
C PHE A 357 6.59 1.08 30.84
N ILE A 358 7.55 0.34 30.28
CA ILE A 358 7.38 -0.41 29.03
C ILE A 358 6.24 -1.42 29.13
N ARG A 359 6.07 -2.14 30.25
CA ARG A 359 4.93 -3.06 30.47
C ARG A 359 3.52 -2.48 30.32
N LYS A 360 3.37 -1.15 30.32
CA LYS A 360 2.07 -0.47 30.18
C LYS A 360 1.78 -0.05 28.74
N LEU A 361 2.74 -0.23 27.83
CA LEU A 361 2.59 0.14 26.43
C LEU A 361 1.70 -0.86 25.69
N SER A 362 1.03 -0.39 24.64
CA SER A 362 0.35 -1.27 23.70
C SER A 362 1.35 -1.98 22.78
N GLY A 363 0.96 -3.08 22.13
CA GLY A 363 1.84 -3.80 21.20
C GLY A 363 2.42 -2.92 20.08
N GLY A 364 1.61 -2.02 19.51
CA GLY A 364 2.09 -1.05 18.51
C GLY A 364 3.07 -0.01 19.09
N GLU A 365 2.89 0.39 20.35
CA GLU A 365 3.84 1.26 21.06
C GLU A 365 5.16 0.56 21.37
N HIS A 366 5.11 -0.72 21.75
CA HIS A 366 6.32 -1.54 21.89
C HIS A 366 7.09 -1.61 20.58
N LYS A 367 6.42 -1.89 19.45
CA LYS A 367 7.05 -1.94 18.13
C LYS A 367 7.67 -0.61 17.70
N ARG A 368 6.97 0.50 17.95
CA ARG A 368 7.51 1.85 17.75
C ARG A 368 8.78 2.10 18.54
N LEU A 369 8.75 1.75 19.83
CA LEU A 369 9.89 1.91 20.72
C LEU A 369 11.09 1.06 20.27
N TYR A 370 10.82 -0.15 19.78
CA TYR A 370 11.84 -1.05 19.26
C TYR A 370 12.53 -0.45 18.03
N LEU A 371 11.73 0.00 17.07
CA LEU A 371 12.21 0.65 15.86
C LEU A 371 13.07 1.86 16.22
N LEU A 372 12.57 2.70 17.14
CA LEU A 372 13.30 3.86 17.63
C LEU A 372 14.67 3.48 18.22
N ARG A 373 14.73 2.42 19.04
CA ARG A 373 16.00 1.95 19.62
C ARG A 373 17.01 1.55 18.55
N ILE A 374 16.57 0.90 17.47
CA ILE A 374 17.44 0.54 16.33
C ILE A 374 17.94 1.80 15.64
N LEU A 375 17.07 2.78 15.38
CA LEU A 375 17.46 4.05 14.75
C LEU A 375 18.46 4.84 15.59
N MET A 376 18.35 4.78 16.92
CA MET A 376 19.29 5.43 17.85
C MET A 376 20.71 4.83 17.82
N THR A 377 20.91 3.65 17.20
CA THR A 377 22.25 3.06 17.03
C THR A 377 23.04 3.65 15.86
N GLU A 378 22.49 4.68 15.19
CA GLU A 378 23.06 5.33 13.99
C GLU A 378 23.45 4.32 12.89
N PRO A 379 22.54 3.42 12.47
CA PRO A 379 22.81 2.49 11.40
C PRO A 379 22.98 3.23 10.08
N ASN A 380 23.77 2.65 9.17
CA ASN A 380 23.90 3.16 7.79
C ASN A 380 23.30 2.19 6.76
N VAL A 381 22.96 0.98 7.19
CA VAL A 381 22.14 0.03 6.45
C VAL A 381 20.99 -0.39 7.35
N LEU A 382 19.76 -0.25 6.87
CA LEU A 382 18.57 -0.60 7.64
C LEU A 382 17.86 -1.79 6.99
N PHE A 383 17.68 -2.86 7.76
CA PHE A 383 16.88 -4.01 7.39
C PHE A 383 15.56 -3.96 8.15
N LEU A 384 14.46 -3.98 7.41
CA LEU A 384 13.10 -3.91 7.95
C LEU A 384 12.35 -5.16 7.52
N ASP A 385 12.02 -6.03 8.47
CA ASP A 385 11.20 -7.22 8.21
C ASP A 385 9.77 -6.99 8.69
N GLU A 386 8.87 -6.77 7.73
CA GLU A 386 7.46 -6.43 7.94
C GLU A 386 7.26 -5.27 8.95
N PRO A 387 7.87 -4.09 8.70
CA PRO A 387 7.84 -2.98 9.64
C PRO A 387 6.44 -2.40 9.84
N THR A 388 5.54 -2.63 8.88
CA THR A 388 4.20 -2.04 8.86
C THR A 388 3.17 -2.79 9.70
N ASN A 389 3.47 -4.04 10.09
CA ASN A 389 2.54 -4.85 10.86
C ASN A 389 2.32 -4.28 12.28
N ASP A 390 1.05 -4.12 12.66
CA ASP A 390 0.59 -3.61 13.95
C ASP A 390 1.04 -2.16 14.26
N LEU A 391 1.37 -1.37 13.22
CA LEU A 391 1.57 0.08 13.33
C LEU A 391 0.33 0.83 12.84
N ASP A 392 0.00 1.92 13.52
CA ASP A 392 -1.05 2.85 13.13
C ASP A 392 -0.63 3.72 11.94
N THR A 393 -1.62 4.20 11.18
CA THR A 393 -1.41 5.00 9.96
C THR A 393 -0.57 6.26 10.20
N GLU A 394 -0.70 6.90 11.36
CA GLU A 394 0.11 8.09 11.72
C GLU A 394 1.59 7.71 11.89
N THR A 395 1.87 6.60 12.55
CA THR A 395 3.25 6.11 12.74
C THR A 395 3.88 5.64 11.43
N LEU A 396 3.10 4.98 10.58
CA LEU A 396 3.54 4.59 9.24
C LEU A 396 4.01 5.82 8.45
N THR A 397 3.24 6.91 8.49
CA THR A 397 3.63 8.16 7.82
C THR A 397 4.93 8.73 8.39
N VAL A 398 5.09 8.75 9.71
CA VAL A 398 6.34 9.21 10.35
C VAL A 398 7.53 8.34 9.95
N LEU A 399 7.35 7.03 9.87
CA LEU A 399 8.38 6.09 9.44
C LEU A 399 8.74 6.29 7.96
N GLU A 400 7.73 6.42 7.09
CA GLU A 400 7.93 6.71 5.67
C GLU A 400 8.72 8.00 5.47
N ASP A 401 8.33 9.08 6.13
CA ASP A 401 9.01 10.39 6.06
C ASP A 401 10.46 10.28 6.55
N TYR A 402 10.68 9.49 7.60
CA TYR A 402 12.01 9.20 8.10
C TYR A 402 12.87 8.43 7.08
N LEU A 403 12.34 7.36 6.49
CA LEU A 403 13.06 6.54 5.52
C LEU A 403 13.35 7.28 4.20
N LEU A 404 12.49 8.22 3.82
CA LEU A 404 12.73 9.12 2.69
C LEU A 404 13.91 10.06 2.93
N GLN A 405 14.05 10.56 4.15
CA GLN A 405 15.16 11.44 4.55
C GLN A 405 16.43 10.67 4.90
N PHE A 406 16.35 9.36 5.14
CA PHE A 406 17.50 8.54 5.55
C PHE A 406 18.52 8.43 4.40
N PRO A 407 19.78 8.88 4.60
CA PRO A 407 20.80 8.89 3.56
C PRO A 407 21.52 7.54 3.37
N GLY A 408 21.21 6.54 4.20
CA GLY A 408 21.77 5.19 4.12
C GLY A 408 21.00 4.27 3.17
N THR A 409 21.40 3.01 3.14
CA THR A 409 20.76 1.96 2.33
C THR A 409 19.61 1.34 3.12
N VAL A 410 18.46 1.10 2.48
CA VAL A 410 17.28 0.48 3.10
C VAL A 410 16.92 -0.81 2.37
N LEU A 411 16.78 -1.91 3.11
CA LEU A 411 16.20 -3.16 2.62
C LEU A 411 14.93 -3.43 3.44
N ALA A 412 13.77 -3.39 2.78
CA ALA A 412 12.50 -3.60 3.45
C ALA A 412 11.72 -4.77 2.85
N VAL A 413 11.32 -5.70 3.70
CA VAL A 413 10.30 -6.71 3.40
C VAL A 413 8.99 -6.13 3.92
N SER A 414 8.00 -5.98 3.05
CA SER A 414 6.67 -5.55 3.46
C SER A 414 5.62 -6.05 2.49
N HIS A 415 4.44 -6.32 3.02
CA HIS A 415 3.22 -6.49 2.24
C HIS A 415 2.43 -5.18 2.04
N ASP A 416 2.84 -4.09 2.69
CA ASP A 416 2.21 -2.78 2.55
C ASP A 416 2.65 -2.13 1.23
N ARG A 417 1.70 -2.06 0.30
CA ARG A 417 1.89 -1.52 -1.04
C ARG A 417 2.20 -0.02 -1.01
N TYR A 418 1.58 0.73 -0.09
CA TYR A 418 1.78 2.18 0.01
C TYR A 418 3.18 2.49 0.52
N PHE A 419 3.61 1.75 1.54
CA PHE A 419 4.96 1.85 2.06
C PHE A 419 6.02 1.55 0.98
N LEU A 420 5.84 0.46 0.22
CA LEU A 420 6.75 0.09 -0.86
C LEU A 420 6.77 1.14 -1.97
N ASP A 421 5.61 1.65 -2.39
CA ASP A 421 5.54 2.65 -3.45
C ASP A 421 6.24 3.97 -3.09
N ARG A 422 6.23 4.31 -1.81
CA ARG A 422 6.81 5.57 -1.31
C ARG A 422 8.31 5.46 -1.02
N VAL A 423 8.77 4.32 -0.49
CA VAL A 423 10.14 4.18 0.03
C VAL A 423 11.07 3.45 -0.95
N VAL A 424 10.57 2.58 -1.81
CA VAL A 424 11.41 1.65 -2.58
C VAL A 424 11.58 2.09 -4.03
N ASP A 425 12.82 2.00 -4.53
CA ASP A 425 13.17 2.29 -5.93
C ASP A 425 13.36 1.01 -6.78
N ARG A 426 13.62 -0.14 -6.13
CA ARG A 426 13.86 -1.43 -6.78
C ARG A 426 13.24 -2.58 -6.00
N LEU A 427 12.60 -3.50 -6.70
CA LEU A 427 11.90 -4.64 -6.12
C LEU A 427 12.59 -5.97 -6.43
N ILE A 428 12.65 -6.82 -5.41
CA ILE A 428 13.05 -8.22 -5.48
C ILE A 428 11.80 -9.05 -5.23
N VAL A 429 11.32 -9.73 -6.27
CA VAL A 429 10.07 -10.48 -6.24
C VAL A 429 10.35 -11.97 -6.18
N PHE A 430 9.88 -12.59 -5.11
CA PHE A 430 9.89 -14.04 -4.94
C PHE A 430 8.63 -14.62 -5.58
N GLU A 431 8.79 -15.25 -6.74
CA GLU A 431 7.67 -15.84 -7.50
C GLU A 431 7.31 -17.27 -7.04
N GLY A 432 8.08 -17.84 -6.11
CA GLY A 432 7.96 -19.23 -5.67
C GLY A 432 8.93 -20.15 -6.40
N ASP A 433 9.05 -21.39 -5.90
CA ASP A 433 9.89 -22.47 -6.47
C ASP A 433 11.33 -22.05 -6.78
N GLY A 434 11.95 -21.29 -5.86
CA GLY A 434 13.33 -20.86 -5.98
C GLY A 434 13.59 -19.70 -6.95
N ARG A 435 12.56 -19.17 -7.63
CA ARG A 435 12.71 -18.10 -8.64
C ARG A 435 12.57 -16.71 -8.02
N ILE A 436 13.59 -15.89 -8.25
CA ILE A 436 13.61 -14.49 -7.85
C ILE A 436 13.72 -13.61 -9.10
N ARG A 437 12.75 -12.72 -9.30
CA ARG A 437 12.75 -11.68 -10.35
C ARG A 437 13.20 -10.37 -9.73
N ARG A 438 13.98 -9.58 -10.48
CA ARG A 438 14.32 -8.20 -10.12
C ARG A 438 13.52 -7.25 -11.00
N PHE A 439 13.02 -6.18 -10.40
CA PHE A 439 12.27 -5.14 -11.07
C PHE A 439 12.81 -3.78 -10.66
N GLU A 440 13.02 -2.91 -11.64
CA GLU A 440 13.41 -1.51 -11.40
C GLU A 440 12.15 -0.66 -11.46
N GLY A 441 11.84 0.02 -10.36
CA GLY A 441 10.58 0.72 -10.17
C GLY A 441 9.91 0.32 -8.86
N ASN A 442 8.83 1.03 -8.58
CA ASN A 442 7.98 0.87 -7.41
C ASN A 442 6.91 -0.23 -7.63
N TYR A 443 6.10 -0.49 -6.61
CA TYR A 443 5.15 -1.61 -6.58
C TYR A 443 4.02 -1.46 -7.60
N SER A 444 3.47 -0.25 -7.74
CA SER A 444 2.44 0.06 -8.73
C SER A 444 2.91 -0.23 -10.17
N ASP A 445 4.14 0.16 -10.51
CA ASP A 445 4.74 -0.12 -11.82
C ASP A 445 4.89 -1.62 -12.08
N TYR A 446 5.32 -2.37 -11.06
CA TYR A 446 5.42 -3.83 -11.14
C TYR A 446 4.07 -4.49 -11.40
N MET A 447 3.01 -4.04 -10.72
CA MET A 447 1.66 -4.58 -10.89
C MET A 447 1.09 -4.30 -12.28
N ASP A 448 1.35 -3.13 -12.85
CA ASP A 448 0.94 -2.79 -14.20
C ASP A 448 1.63 -3.64 -15.26
N GLU A 449 2.93 -3.92 -15.09
CA GLU A 449 3.67 -4.85 -15.94
C GLU A 449 3.10 -6.27 -15.83
N ARG A 450 2.86 -6.76 -14.61
CA ARG A 450 2.23 -8.05 -14.34
C ARG A 450 0.87 -8.19 -15.03
N LYS A 451 0.00 -7.18 -14.93
CA LYS A 451 -1.31 -7.17 -15.60
C LYS A 451 -1.18 -7.21 -17.12
N LYS A 452 -0.23 -6.46 -17.70
CA LYS A 452 0.07 -6.48 -19.14
C LYS A 452 0.59 -7.85 -19.59
N GLU A 453 1.48 -8.48 -18.81
CA GLU A 453 2.01 -9.82 -19.06
C GLU A 453 0.91 -10.89 -18.99
N GLN A 454 0.04 -10.84 -17.98
CA GLN A 454 -1.09 -11.76 -17.85
C GLN A 454 -2.11 -11.57 -18.99
N ALA A 455 -2.45 -10.34 -19.34
CA ALA A 455 -3.33 -10.05 -20.49
C ALA A 455 -2.72 -10.55 -21.81
N ALA A 456 -1.40 -10.44 -21.97
CA ALA A 456 -0.68 -10.98 -23.12
C ALA A 456 -0.66 -12.53 -23.11
N ALA A 457 -0.48 -13.17 -21.95
CA ALA A 457 -0.50 -14.62 -21.81
C ALA A 457 -1.88 -15.22 -22.11
N VAL A 458 -2.96 -14.57 -21.68
CA VAL A 458 -4.34 -14.97 -21.99
C VAL A 458 -4.62 -14.81 -23.50
N LYS A 459 -4.17 -13.71 -24.12
CA LYS A 459 -4.26 -13.53 -25.58
C LYS A 459 -3.45 -14.57 -26.36
N THR A 460 -2.30 -15.00 -25.84
CA THR A 460 -1.44 -16.02 -26.46
C THR A 460 -2.00 -17.43 -26.30
N LYS A 461 -2.69 -17.72 -25.19
CA LYS A 461 -3.41 -19.00 -24.99
C LYS A 461 -4.71 -19.07 -25.80
N ALA A 462 -5.42 -17.95 -25.99
CA ALA A 462 -6.61 -17.88 -26.86
C ALA A 462 -6.23 -18.13 -28.35
N ASN A 463 -5.09 -17.63 -28.80
CA ASN A 463 -4.59 -17.85 -30.16
C ASN A 463 -4.03 -19.27 -30.43
N LYS A 464 -3.96 -20.16 -29.44
CA LYS A 464 -3.46 -21.54 -29.63
C LYS A 464 -4.56 -22.56 -29.99
N LYS A 465 -5.84 -22.15 -30.05
CA LYS A 465 -6.96 -23.04 -30.38
C LYS A 465 -7.59 -22.86 -31.77
N GLU A 466 -7.10 -21.93 -32.59
CA GLU A 466 -7.53 -21.82 -33.99
C GLU A 466 -6.36 -22.10 -34.93
N LEU A 467 -6.50 -23.16 -35.73
CA LEU A 467 -5.67 -23.43 -36.89
C LEU A 467 -5.69 -22.21 -37.84
N PRO A 468 -4.55 -21.85 -38.45
CA PRO A 468 -4.45 -20.60 -39.19
C PRO A 468 -5.17 -20.71 -40.54
N ILE A 469 -6.36 -20.12 -40.63
CA ILE A 469 -6.91 -19.69 -41.92
C ILE A 469 -6.12 -18.46 -42.34
N GLN A 470 -5.39 -18.58 -43.44
CA GLN A 470 -4.66 -17.50 -44.09
C GLN A 470 -5.60 -16.31 -44.33
N LYS A 471 -5.38 -15.19 -43.63
CA LYS A 471 -5.93 -13.89 -44.02
C LYS A 471 -4.94 -13.20 -44.98
N PRO A 472 -5.43 -12.56 -46.06
CA PRO A 472 -4.58 -11.96 -47.07
C PRO A 472 -3.77 -10.80 -46.49
N ALA A 473 -2.57 -10.59 -47.04
CA ALA A 473 -1.63 -9.55 -46.67
C ALA A 473 -2.32 -8.19 -46.43
N ALA A 474 -2.32 -7.74 -45.18
CA ALA A 474 -2.81 -6.43 -44.79
C ALA A 474 -1.94 -5.34 -45.44
N LYS A 475 -2.58 -4.52 -46.27
CA LYS A 475 -2.00 -3.37 -46.97
C LYS A 475 -1.36 -2.40 -45.96
N LYS A 476 -0.28 -1.77 -46.42
CA LYS A 476 0.52 -0.73 -45.75
C LYS A 476 -0.39 0.30 -45.05
N LYS A 477 -0.38 0.34 -43.71
CA LYS A 477 -0.90 1.49 -42.95
C LYS A 477 0.09 2.64 -43.08
N LYS A 478 -0.11 3.52 -44.06
CA LYS A 478 0.39 4.90 -44.03
C LYS A 478 -0.79 5.79 -43.65
N LEU A 479 -0.55 6.90 -42.96
CA LEU A 479 -1.53 7.99 -42.92
C LEU A 479 -1.95 8.30 -44.36
N THR A 480 -3.24 8.46 -44.57
CA THR A 480 -3.76 8.83 -45.89
C THR A 480 -3.22 10.23 -46.23
N TYR A 481 -2.93 10.54 -47.50
CA TYR A 481 -2.39 11.87 -47.89
C TYR A 481 -3.21 13.04 -47.31
N LYS A 482 -4.53 12.86 -47.18
CA LYS A 482 -5.45 13.79 -46.52
C LYS A 482 -5.20 13.95 -45.01
N GLU A 483 -4.96 12.86 -44.27
CA GLU A 483 -4.68 12.90 -42.83
C GLU A 483 -3.31 13.52 -42.53
N GLN A 484 -2.34 13.36 -43.44
CA GLN A 484 -1.02 13.95 -43.29
C GLN A 484 -1.02 15.47 -43.55
N GLN A 485 -1.85 15.93 -44.49
CA GLN A 485 -2.10 17.36 -44.70
C GLN A 485 -2.90 17.98 -43.54
N GLU A 486 -3.86 17.23 -42.99
CA GLU A 486 -4.64 17.63 -41.81
C GLU A 486 -3.73 17.77 -40.58
N TRP A 487 -2.86 16.79 -40.32
CA TRP A 487 -1.89 16.83 -39.22
C TRP A 487 -0.98 18.07 -39.27
N ASN A 488 -0.49 18.43 -40.45
CA ASN A 488 0.40 19.58 -40.58
C ASN A 488 -0.31 20.93 -40.37
N GLY A 489 -1.65 21.00 -40.51
CA GLY A 489 -2.41 22.25 -40.40
C GLY A 489 -3.34 22.35 -39.18
N ILE A 490 -3.46 21.28 -38.39
CA ILE A 490 -4.37 21.25 -37.24
C ILE A 490 -3.81 22.07 -36.07
N GLU A 491 -2.49 22.13 -35.91
CA GLU A 491 -1.84 22.95 -34.87
C GLU A 491 -2.06 24.45 -35.12
N ASP A 492 -1.88 24.89 -36.37
CA ASP A 492 -2.19 26.27 -36.78
C ASP A 492 -3.69 26.60 -36.57
N ARG A 493 -4.57 25.62 -36.82
CA ARG A 493 -6.01 25.78 -36.61
C ARG A 493 -6.37 25.92 -35.13
N ILE A 494 -5.79 25.11 -34.26
CA ILE A 494 -5.97 25.20 -32.80
C ILE A 494 -5.52 26.58 -32.31
N ALA A 495 -4.30 27.01 -32.69
CA ALA A 495 -3.78 28.32 -32.32
C ALA A 495 -4.71 29.48 -32.76
N SER A 496 -5.25 29.41 -33.98
CA SER A 496 -6.20 30.42 -34.48
C SER A 496 -7.53 30.45 -33.72
N LEU A 497 -8.01 29.29 -33.26
CA LEU A 497 -9.26 29.18 -32.50
C LEU A 497 -9.08 29.66 -31.06
N GLU A 498 -7.93 29.38 -30.43
CA GLU A 498 -7.57 29.91 -29.12
C GLU A 498 -7.51 31.43 -29.14
N GLU A 499 -6.87 32.02 -30.16
CA GLU A 499 -6.79 33.47 -30.32
C GLU A 499 -8.18 34.10 -30.52
N GLN A 500 -9.07 33.45 -31.27
CA GLN A 500 -10.46 33.89 -31.43
C GLN A 500 -11.27 33.83 -30.12
N VAL A 501 -11.10 32.78 -29.32
CA VAL A 501 -11.76 32.67 -28.00
C VAL A 501 -11.27 33.77 -27.06
N GLU A 502 -9.96 34.06 -27.07
CA GLU A 502 -9.37 35.14 -26.28
C GLU A 502 -9.88 36.53 -26.71
N GLN A 503 -10.00 36.77 -28.02
CA GLN A 503 -10.57 38.01 -28.57
C GLN A 503 -12.05 38.16 -28.21
N LEU A 504 -12.85 37.10 -28.35
CA LEU A 504 -14.27 37.11 -27.98
C LEU A 504 -14.46 37.37 -26.48
N LYS A 505 -13.61 36.81 -25.61
CA LYS A 505 -13.62 37.12 -24.16
C LYS A 505 -13.33 38.60 -23.89
N LYS A 506 -12.39 39.21 -24.61
CA LYS A 506 -12.11 40.66 -24.51
C LYS A 506 -13.26 41.52 -25.02
N GLU A 507 -13.91 41.13 -26.12
CA GLU A 507 -15.07 41.83 -26.66
C GLU A 507 -16.29 41.74 -25.72
N ILE A 508 -16.52 40.58 -25.09
CA ILE A 508 -17.58 40.39 -24.09
C ILE A 508 -17.33 41.28 -22.87
N ALA A 509 -16.08 41.38 -22.40
CA ALA A 509 -15.72 42.24 -21.28
C ALA A 509 -15.90 43.74 -21.61
N GLN A 510 -15.73 44.15 -22.86
CA GLN A 510 -15.92 45.53 -23.32
C GLN A 510 -17.39 45.87 -23.62
N ALA A 511 -18.21 44.90 -23.99
CA ALA A 511 -19.61 45.08 -24.38
C ALA A 511 -20.60 45.25 -23.20
N GLY A 512 -20.11 45.42 -21.96
CA GLY A 512 -20.85 45.31 -20.69
C GLY A 512 -22.08 46.20 -20.47
N SER A 513 -22.51 47.01 -21.44
CA SER A 513 -23.75 47.81 -21.38
C SER A 513 -24.81 47.44 -22.42
N ASP A 514 -24.52 46.54 -23.37
CA ASP A 514 -25.41 46.19 -24.48
C ASP A 514 -25.79 44.71 -24.43
N ALA A 515 -26.86 44.39 -23.69
CA ALA A 515 -27.26 43.01 -23.36
C ALA A 515 -27.51 42.12 -24.60
N GLY A 516 -27.98 42.70 -25.71
CA GLY A 516 -28.19 41.97 -26.97
C GLY A 516 -26.88 41.53 -27.62
N LYS A 517 -25.87 42.40 -27.65
CA LYS A 517 -24.54 42.07 -28.21
C LYS A 517 -23.78 41.08 -27.35
N VAL A 518 -23.90 41.18 -26.03
CA VAL A 518 -23.28 40.23 -25.10
C VAL A 518 -23.79 38.81 -25.34
N GLN A 519 -25.11 38.65 -25.57
CA GLN A 519 -25.70 37.34 -25.83
C GLN A 519 -25.24 36.75 -27.17
N GLU A 520 -25.11 37.56 -28.22
CA GLU A 520 -24.56 37.11 -29.51
C GLU A 520 -23.08 36.73 -29.42
N LEU A 521 -22.27 37.51 -28.70
CA LEU A 521 -20.85 37.22 -28.50
C LEU A 521 -20.64 35.97 -27.65
N TYR A 522 -21.46 35.75 -26.63
CA TYR A 522 -21.41 34.54 -25.81
C TYR A 522 -21.76 33.29 -26.62
N LYS A 523 -22.75 33.39 -27.53
CA LYS A 523 -23.09 32.29 -28.44
C LYS A 523 -21.93 31.99 -29.40
N LYS A 524 -21.29 33.03 -29.96
CA LYS A 524 -20.09 32.87 -30.81
C LYS A 524 -18.91 32.28 -30.05
N GLN A 525 -18.73 32.64 -28.77
CA GLN A 525 -17.71 32.05 -27.91
C GLN A 525 -17.96 30.55 -27.74
N GLN A 526 -19.17 30.14 -27.37
CA GLN A 526 -19.53 28.73 -27.22
C GLN A 526 -19.35 27.92 -28.52
N GLU A 527 -19.74 28.49 -29.66
CA GLU A 527 -19.54 27.84 -30.97
C GLU A 527 -18.05 27.70 -31.35
N THR A 528 -17.21 28.64 -30.91
CA THR A 528 -15.77 28.63 -31.19
C THR A 528 -15.03 27.68 -30.24
N GLU A 529 -15.41 27.65 -28.96
CA GLU A 529 -14.94 26.68 -27.97
C GLU A 529 -15.29 25.25 -28.38
N ALA A 530 -16.52 24.98 -28.84
CA ALA A 530 -16.90 23.67 -29.36
C ALA A 530 -16.08 23.24 -30.60
N LYS A 531 -15.69 24.18 -31.47
CA LYS A 531 -14.80 23.91 -32.61
C LYS A 531 -13.36 23.65 -32.17
N LEU A 532 -12.91 24.32 -31.11
CA LEU A 532 -11.59 24.11 -30.51
C LEU A 532 -11.51 22.70 -29.90
N ASP A 533 -12.53 22.29 -29.13
CA ASP A 533 -12.62 20.95 -28.53
C ASP A 533 -12.59 19.87 -29.62
N GLN A 534 -13.37 20.02 -30.69
CA GLN A 534 -13.34 19.09 -31.84
C GLN A 534 -11.96 19.02 -32.52
N ALA A 535 -11.26 20.16 -32.64
CA ALA A 535 -9.92 20.20 -33.22
C ALA A 535 -8.88 19.53 -32.30
N MET A 536 -9.00 19.71 -30.98
CA MET A 536 -8.15 19.04 -29.98
C MET A 536 -8.39 17.53 -29.96
N GLU A 537 -9.65 17.08 -29.94
CA GLU A 537 -9.99 15.65 -30.07
C GLU A 537 -9.38 15.06 -31.34
N ARG A 538 -9.52 15.76 -32.47
CA ARG A 538 -8.96 15.32 -33.74
C ARG A 538 -7.43 15.28 -33.75
N TRP A 539 -6.75 16.22 -33.09
CA TRP A 539 -5.30 16.19 -32.91
C TRP A 539 -4.87 15.01 -32.05
N THR A 540 -5.58 14.71 -30.96
CA THR A 540 -5.28 13.54 -30.12
C THR A 540 -5.44 12.22 -30.89
N GLU A 541 -6.48 12.08 -31.72
CA GLU A 541 -6.65 10.92 -32.61
C GLU A 541 -5.49 10.76 -33.61
N LEU A 542 -5.09 11.84 -34.27
CA LEU A 542 -3.99 11.81 -35.24
C LEU A 542 -2.65 11.53 -34.56
N SER A 543 -2.43 12.08 -33.36
CA SER A 543 -1.23 11.84 -32.54
C SER A 543 -1.08 10.36 -32.16
N LEU A 544 -2.17 9.73 -31.68
CA LEU A 544 -2.20 8.30 -31.37
C LEU A 544 -1.89 7.44 -32.61
N LYS A 545 -2.42 7.81 -33.79
CA LYS A 545 -2.12 7.13 -35.06
C LYS A 545 -0.64 7.28 -35.47
N VAL A 546 -0.06 8.47 -35.31
CA VAL A 546 1.37 8.71 -35.58
C VAL A 546 2.22 7.87 -34.63
N GLU A 547 1.90 7.84 -33.34
CA GLU A 547 2.64 7.08 -32.34
C GLU A 547 2.55 5.56 -32.59
N GLU A 548 1.39 5.04 -33.02
CA GLU A 548 1.24 3.65 -33.46
C GLU A 548 2.11 3.32 -34.68
N ILE A 549 2.17 4.24 -35.65
CA ILE A 549 3.01 4.10 -36.84
C ILE A 549 4.48 4.11 -36.44
N GLU A 550 4.93 5.02 -35.58
CA GLU A 550 6.30 5.06 -35.07
C GLU A 550 6.66 3.82 -34.26
N LYS A 551 5.77 3.35 -33.38
CA LYS A 551 5.94 2.09 -32.64
C LYS A 551 6.05 0.90 -33.60
N SER A 552 5.31 0.91 -34.71
CA SER A 552 5.40 -0.12 -35.75
C SER A 552 6.72 -0.06 -36.53
N ILE A 553 7.27 1.14 -36.76
CA ILE A 553 8.56 1.35 -37.43
C ILE A 553 9.71 0.98 -36.49
N ARG A 554 9.68 1.39 -35.21
CA ARG A 554 10.67 1.03 -34.18
C ARG A 554 10.73 -0.47 -33.93
N LYS A 555 9.58 -1.16 -33.88
CA LYS A 555 9.54 -2.64 -33.80
C LYS A 555 10.14 -3.31 -35.03
N ARG A 556 10.09 -2.68 -36.20
CA ARG A 556 10.69 -3.19 -37.45
C ARG A 556 12.17 -2.86 -37.63
N GLN A 557 12.73 -1.86 -36.95
CA GLN A 557 14.16 -1.56 -37.01
C GLN A 557 15.03 -2.44 -36.07
N LYS A 558 14.42 -3.14 -35.10
CA LYS A 558 15.11 -4.10 -34.22
C LYS A 558 15.37 -5.52 -34.82
N PRO A 559 15.49 -5.66 -36.16
CA PRO A 559 16.45 -6.63 -36.70
C PRO A 559 17.20 -6.11 -37.95
N LEU A 560 17.52 -4.81 -38.06
CA LEU A 560 18.36 -4.30 -39.15
C LEU A 560 19.80 -3.93 -38.70
N SER A 561 20.06 -3.81 -37.39
CA SER A 561 21.41 -3.66 -36.84
C SER A 561 22.23 -4.95 -36.79
N ARG A 562 21.62 -6.12 -37.04
CA ARG A 562 22.33 -7.41 -37.20
C ARG A 562 22.57 -7.83 -38.65
N ILE A 563 22.01 -7.13 -39.63
CA ILE A 563 22.22 -7.44 -41.06
C ILE A 563 23.33 -6.58 -41.68
N PHE A 564 23.60 -5.38 -41.15
CA PHE A 564 24.74 -4.56 -41.58
C PHE A 564 26.12 -5.07 -41.09
N ALA A 565 26.16 -5.86 -40.02
CA ALA A 565 27.40 -6.44 -39.50
C ALA A 565 27.88 -7.68 -40.30
N PHE A 566 27.01 -8.31 -41.10
CA PHE A 566 27.37 -9.48 -41.91
C PHE A 566 27.78 -9.12 -43.36
N PHE A 567 27.39 -7.95 -43.86
CA PHE A 567 27.77 -7.47 -45.20
C PHE A 567 29.14 -6.78 -45.25
N HIS A 568 29.63 -6.26 -44.13
CA HIS A 568 30.93 -5.55 -44.09
C HIS A 568 32.16 -6.46 -43.96
N CYS A 569 31.99 -7.76 -43.74
CA CYS A 569 33.10 -8.72 -43.61
C CYS A 569 33.46 -9.46 -44.93
N ARG A 570 32.72 -9.25 -46.03
CA ARG A 570 32.95 -9.93 -47.31
C ARG A 570 33.45 -9.03 -48.46
N ILE A 571 33.76 -7.76 -48.19
CA ILE A 571 34.33 -6.80 -49.17
C ILE A 571 35.74 -6.31 -48.72
N ARG A 572 36.49 -7.15 -47.98
CA ARG A 572 37.92 -6.89 -47.66
C ARG A 572 38.87 -8.07 -47.93
N LYS A 573 38.42 -9.05 -48.72
CA LYS A 573 39.28 -10.01 -49.42
C LYS A 573 38.64 -10.29 -50.79
N GLY A 574 39.17 -9.66 -51.82
CA GLY A 574 38.67 -9.62 -53.19
C GLY A 574 39.16 -8.35 -53.84
#